data_AF-A0A955F117-F1
#
_entry.id   AF-A0A955F117-F1
#
_cell.length_a   1.000
_cell.length_b   1.000
_cell.length_c   1.000
_cell.angle_alpha   90.00
_cell.angle_beta   90.00
_cell.angle_gamma   90.00
#
_symmetry.space_group_name_H-M   'P 1'
#
loop_
_entity.id
_entity.type
_entity.pdbx_description
1 polymer ?
#
loop_
_entity_poly.entity_id
_entity_poly.type
_entity_poly.pdbx_seq_one_letter_code
_entity_poly.pdbx_strand_id
1 'polypeptide(L)'
;MIPILKRMRSRAHVKRLRDRTDVDPYPRSYVELCKALLSQGRPSRAMDMAREGLTKFPHSEDLRDLLRHTWRHAKSARIEELRRRCDNDPAPDTFRDLAAIYLECEEYDEALAVADEYCRREPTAPEGMLLQGEILIKRFYKDLVANDARRGIVALQKVLDLEARNFEAQYQLASVYHFIGAISKALFHMYQALDIDPDHDQARNLHDELIKQPLEQAEENTLLRELEEGDGSTRSVTDESRDAISRDMRAALIADLNRLSQLNGVTRAAFVSIALTAIAERGESRVLEAGKTDPLCEIAKGFRKAAAISSKRMGIGAFQASM
;
A
#
# COMPACT_ATOMS: atom_id res chain seq x y z
N MET A 1 -43.14 16.25 23.55
CA MET A 1 -42.21 17.35 23.92
C MET A 1 -40.75 16.92 24.07
N ILE A 2 -40.48 15.70 24.56
CA ILE A 2 -39.12 15.13 24.79
C ILE A 2 -38.23 15.00 23.51
N PRO A 3 -38.74 14.68 22.30
CA PRO A 3 -37.89 14.49 21.12
C PRO A 3 -37.24 15.78 20.57
N ILE A 4 -37.93 16.92 20.72
CA ILE A 4 -37.49 18.22 20.18
C ILE A 4 -36.32 18.76 21.02
N LEU A 5 -36.44 18.72 22.34
CA LEU A 5 -35.37 19.08 23.27
C LEU A 5 -34.13 18.21 23.10
N LYS A 6 -34.29 16.89 22.85
CA LYS A 6 -33.19 15.97 22.56
C LYS A 6 -32.47 16.32 21.25
N ARG A 7 -33.21 16.65 20.18
CA ARG A 7 -32.65 17.12 18.90
C ARG A 7 -31.91 18.45 19.02
N MET A 8 -32.46 19.41 19.77
CA MET A 8 -31.81 20.71 20.00
C MET A 8 -30.50 20.58 20.78
N ARG A 9 -30.49 19.80 21.88
CA ARG A 9 -29.26 19.52 22.66
C ARG A 9 -28.20 18.82 21.82
N SER A 10 -28.61 17.85 20.99
CA SER A 10 -27.70 17.15 20.08
C SER A 10 -27.09 18.10 19.03
N ARG A 11 -27.88 18.98 18.41
CA ARG A 11 -27.37 19.99 17.45
C ARG A 11 -26.39 20.97 18.13
N ALA A 12 -26.71 21.44 19.33
CA ALA A 12 -25.83 22.31 20.10
C ALA A 12 -24.53 21.60 20.54
N HIS A 13 -24.57 20.29 20.75
CA HIS A 13 -23.38 19.49 21.06
C HIS A 13 -22.45 19.37 19.84
N VAL A 14 -22.98 19.04 18.66
CA VAL A 14 -22.18 19.01 17.42
C VAL A 14 -21.58 20.39 17.10
N LYS A 15 -22.34 21.47 17.29
CA LYS A 15 -21.81 22.83 17.11
C LYS A 15 -20.63 23.09 18.04
N ARG A 16 -20.76 22.80 19.34
CA ARG A 16 -19.67 22.94 20.31
C ARG A 16 -18.43 22.10 19.97
N LEU A 17 -18.63 20.86 19.50
CA LEU A 17 -17.52 20.00 19.07
C LEU A 17 -16.82 20.55 17.82
N ARG A 18 -17.58 21.13 16.88
CA ARG A 18 -17.00 21.79 15.71
C ARG A 18 -16.19 23.01 16.11
N ASP A 19 -16.77 23.92 16.89
CA ASP A 19 -16.09 25.12 17.36
C ASP A 19 -14.79 24.75 18.12
N ARG A 20 -14.81 23.68 18.92
CA ARG A 20 -13.60 23.14 19.58
C ARG A 20 -12.58 22.57 18.59
N THR A 21 -13.02 21.85 17.55
CA THR A 21 -12.14 21.28 16.53
C THR A 21 -11.47 22.37 15.68
N ASP A 22 -12.15 23.50 15.49
CA ASP A 22 -11.63 24.67 14.78
C ASP A 22 -10.57 25.41 15.60
N VAL A 23 -10.73 25.47 16.94
CA VAL A 23 -9.78 26.10 17.86
C VAL A 23 -8.58 25.19 18.17
N ASP A 24 -8.83 23.89 18.27
CA ASP A 24 -7.84 22.89 18.70
C ASP A 24 -7.92 21.62 17.83
N PRO A 25 -7.32 21.65 16.63
CA PRO A 25 -7.38 20.55 15.70
C PRO A 25 -6.44 19.44 16.16
N TYR A 26 -7.02 18.33 16.61
CA TYR A 26 -6.32 17.07 16.89
C TYR A 26 -7.10 15.92 16.29
N PRO A 27 -6.46 14.79 15.93
CA PRO A 27 -7.18 13.62 15.42
C PRO A 27 -8.40 13.23 16.27
N ARG A 28 -8.24 13.25 17.60
CA ARG A 28 -9.31 12.94 18.55
C ARG A 28 -10.50 13.91 18.45
N SER A 29 -10.30 15.22 18.24
CA SER A 29 -11.41 16.18 18.14
C SER A 29 -12.25 15.94 16.88
N TYR A 30 -11.61 15.61 15.76
CA TYR A 30 -12.30 15.17 14.54
C TYR A 30 -13.07 13.86 14.75
N VAL A 31 -12.48 12.87 15.42
CA VAL A 31 -13.15 11.59 15.73
C VAL A 31 -14.39 11.81 16.60
N GLU A 32 -14.29 12.63 17.66
CA GLU A 32 -15.41 12.99 18.54
C GLU A 32 -16.54 13.69 17.76
N LEU A 33 -16.19 14.65 16.88
CA LEU A 33 -17.15 15.33 16.02
C LEU A 33 -17.85 14.37 15.05
N CYS A 34 -17.09 13.48 14.41
CA CYS A 34 -17.64 12.50 13.48
C CYS A 34 -18.59 11.52 14.17
N LYS A 35 -18.21 10.97 15.34
CA LYS A 35 -19.08 10.12 16.16
C LYS A 35 -20.38 10.82 16.54
N ALA A 36 -20.30 12.11 16.90
CA ALA A 36 -21.49 12.90 17.19
C ALA A 36 -22.38 13.10 15.95
N LEU A 37 -21.80 13.33 14.76
CA LEU A 37 -22.54 13.41 13.49
C LEU A 37 -23.20 12.08 13.10
N LEU A 38 -22.52 10.96 13.31
CA LEU A 38 -23.08 9.61 13.10
C LEU A 38 -24.27 9.35 14.03
N SER A 39 -24.17 9.72 15.31
CA SER A 39 -25.28 9.59 16.27
C SER A 39 -26.53 10.42 15.88
N GLN A 40 -26.36 11.42 15.00
CA GLN A 40 -27.45 12.22 14.44
C GLN A 40 -28.00 11.67 13.12
N GLY A 41 -27.48 10.54 12.62
CA GLY A 41 -27.83 10.01 11.31
C GLY A 41 -27.32 10.86 10.16
N ARG A 42 -26.17 11.53 10.32
CA ARG A 42 -25.57 12.41 9.29
C ARG A 42 -24.22 11.84 8.78
N PRO A 43 -24.22 10.65 8.14
CA PRO A 43 -23.00 9.98 7.71
C PRO A 43 -22.23 10.78 6.66
N SER A 44 -22.90 11.44 5.71
CA SER A 44 -22.22 12.26 4.68
C SER A 44 -21.35 13.34 5.30
N ARG A 45 -21.90 14.08 6.27
CA ARG A 45 -21.14 15.13 6.97
C ARG A 45 -20.05 14.54 7.88
N ALA A 46 -20.24 13.35 8.44
CA ALA A 46 -19.19 12.68 9.18
C ALA A 46 -18.01 12.30 8.26
N MET A 47 -18.29 11.84 7.04
CA MET A 47 -17.26 11.56 6.03
C MET A 47 -16.53 12.84 5.60
N ASP A 48 -17.24 13.95 5.38
CA ASP A 48 -16.62 15.23 5.03
C ASP A 48 -15.63 15.70 6.11
N MET A 49 -16.04 15.61 7.38
CA MET A 49 -15.18 15.99 8.51
C MET A 49 -14.01 15.02 8.71
N ALA A 50 -14.21 13.71 8.50
CA ALA A 50 -13.12 12.75 8.56
C ALA A 50 -12.08 13.00 7.45
N ARG A 51 -12.52 13.35 6.22
CA ARG A 51 -11.64 13.73 5.11
C ARG A 51 -10.88 15.03 5.39
N GLU A 52 -11.55 16.03 5.93
CA GLU A 52 -10.89 17.27 6.37
C GLU A 52 -9.84 16.96 7.45
N GLY A 53 -10.19 16.12 8.42
CA GLY A 53 -9.28 15.64 9.45
C GLY A 53 -8.06 14.93 8.86
N LEU A 54 -8.24 14.07 7.86
CA LEU A 54 -7.15 13.37 7.17
C LEU A 54 -6.29 14.28 6.30
N THR A 55 -6.82 15.42 5.83
CA THR A 55 -6.01 16.44 5.16
C THR A 55 -5.01 17.08 6.14
N LYS A 56 -5.42 17.26 7.40
CA LYS A 56 -4.57 17.84 8.46
C LYS A 56 -3.72 16.80 9.18
N PHE A 57 -4.21 15.56 9.27
CA PHE A 57 -3.57 14.43 9.94
C PHE A 57 -3.54 13.19 9.03
N PRO A 58 -2.71 13.19 7.96
CA PRO A 58 -2.68 12.10 6.98
C PRO A 58 -2.36 10.73 7.58
N HIS A 59 -1.66 10.71 8.71
CA HIS A 59 -1.21 9.51 9.41
C HIS A 59 -2.18 9.03 10.52
N SER A 60 -3.37 9.63 10.65
CA SER A 60 -4.32 9.23 11.69
C SER A 60 -5.10 7.96 11.31
N GLU A 61 -4.73 6.83 11.93
CA GLU A 61 -5.47 5.56 11.82
C GLU A 61 -6.93 5.69 12.25
N ASP A 62 -7.18 6.32 13.40
CA ASP A 62 -8.54 6.49 13.95
C ASP A 62 -9.50 7.18 12.96
N LEU A 63 -9.00 8.17 12.21
CA LEU A 63 -9.80 8.89 11.21
C LEU A 63 -9.99 8.07 9.95
N ARG A 64 -8.98 7.31 9.50
CA ARG A 64 -9.13 6.39 8.35
C ARG A 64 -10.12 5.28 8.68
N ASP A 65 -10.01 4.66 9.84
CA ASP A 65 -10.91 3.59 10.26
C ASP A 65 -12.34 4.10 10.44
N LEU A 66 -12.52 5.28 11.06
CA LEU A 66 -13.84 5.88 11.17
C LEU A 66 -14.44 6.22 9.80
N LEU A 67 -13.65 6.74 8.86
CA LEU A 67 -14.09 7.03 7.50
C LEU A 67 -14.50 5.73 6.79
N ARG A 68 -13.66 4.70 6.84
CA ARG A 68 -13.89 3.37 6.26
C ARG A 68 -15.19 2.75 6.77
N HIS A 69 -15.37 2.66 8.08
CA HIS A 69 -16.59 2.11 8.69
C HIS A 69 -17.85 2.91 8.32
N THR A 70 -17.75 4.25 8.34
CA THR A 70 -18.87 5.12 7.98
C THR A 70 -19.29 4.92 6.53
N TRP A 71 -18.31 4.88 5.64
CA TRP A 71 -18.51 4.70 4.21
C TRP A 71 -19.10 3.33 3.92
N ARG A 72 -18.50 2.25 4.47
CA ARG A 72 -18.98 0.88 4.32
C ARG A 72 -20.43 0.74 4.79
N HIS A 73 -20.77 1.33 5.93
CA HIS A 73 -22.15 1.36 6.40
C HIS A 73 -23.07 2.13 5.43
N ALA A 74 -22.64 3.30 4.94
CA ALA A 74 -23.41 4.10 4.00
C ALA A 74 -23.66 3.39 2.65
N LYS A 75 -22.76 2.48 2.26
CA LYS A 75 -22.82 1.73 1.00
C LYS A 75 -23.32 0.29 1.16
N SER A 76 -23.62 -0.14 2.38
CA SER A 76 -24.07 -1.49 2.72
C SER A 76 -25.25 -1.98 1.86
N ALA A 77 -26.27 -1.13 1.67
CA ALA A 77 -27.43 -1.48 0.82
C ALA A 77 -27.03 -1.71 -0.65
N ARG A 78 -26.11 -0.90 -1.17
CA ARG A 78 -25.60 -1.05 -2.55
C ARG A 78 -24.70 -2.27 -2.69
N ILE A 79 -23.87 -2.56 -1.70
CA ILE A 79 -23.06 -3.78 -1.64
C ILE A 79 -23.96 -5.02 -1.69
N GLU A 80 -25.00 -5.04 -0.86
CA GLU A 80 -25.96 -6.15 -0.80
C GLU A 80 -26.71 -6.33 -2.12
N GLU A 81 -27.13 -5.23 -2.76
CA GLU A 81 -27.75 -5.25 -4.09
C GLU A 81 -26.80 -5.85 -5.15
N LEU A 82 -25.54 -5.40 -5.19
CA LEU A 82 -24.55 -5.90 -6.15
C LEU A 82 -24.19 -7.36 -5.90
N ARG A 83 -24.09 -7.79 -4.63
CA ARG A 83 -23.86 -9.20 -4.29
C ARG A 83 -24.97 -10.10 -4.82
N ARG A 84 -26.23 -9.71 -4.62
CA ARG A 84 -27.38 -10.44 -5.19
C ARG A 84 -27.34 -10.45 -6.72
N ARG A 85 -26.89 -9.37 -7.36
CA ARG A 85 -26.72 -9.36 -8.82
C ARG A 85 -25.64 -10.34 -9.25
N CYS A 86 -24.45 -10.33 -8.62
CA CYS A 86 -23.40 -11.32 -8.88
C CYS A 86 -23.92 -12.75 -8.75
N ASP A 87 -24.77 -13.04 -7.75
CA ASP A 87 -25.36 -14.37 -7.53
C ASP A 87 -26.34 -14.80 -8.62
N ASN A 88 -27.13 -13.87 -9.17
CA ASN A 88 -28.16 -14.18 -10.15
C ASN A 88 -27.69 -14.07 -11.61
N ASP A 89 -26.77 -13.14 -11.88
CA ASP A 89 -26.24 -12.81 -13.21
C ASP A 89 -24.77 -12.38 -13.06
N PRO A 90 -23.81 -13.32 -13.18
CA PRO A 90 -22.39 -13.05 -12.96
C PRO A 90 -21.77 -12.29 -14.15
N ALA A 91 -22.19 -11.06 -14.36
CA ALA A 91 -21.65 -10.18 -15.39
C ALA A 91 -20.35 -9.49 -14.92
N PRO A 92 -19.32 -9.36 -15.79
CA PRO A 92 -18.04 -8.73 -15.44
C PRO A 92 -18.19 -7.35 -14.80
N ASP A 93 -19.08 -6.52 -15.33
CA ASP A 93 -19.32 -5.16 -14.82
C ASP A 93 -19.88 -5.14 -13.40
N THR A 94 -20.69 -6.14 -13.01
CA THR A 94 -21.23 -6.21 -11.64
C THR A 94 -20.12 -6.53 -10.63
N PHE A 95 -19.19 -7.43 -10.97
CA PHE A 95 -18.03 -7.71 -10.13
C PHE A 95 -17.08 -6.51 -10.05
N ARG A 96 -16.88 -5.82 -11.18
CA ARG A 96 -16.07 -4.58 -11.22
C ARG A 96 -16.69 -3.49 -10.35
N ASP A 97 -17.99 -3.25 -10.43
CA ASP A 97 -18.72 -2.29 -9.59
C ASP A 97 -18.58 -2.63 -8.09
N LEU A 98 -18.70 -3.91 -7.75
CA LEU A 98 -18.59 -4.36 -6.35
C LEU A 98 -17.15 -4.20 -5.83
N ALA A 99 -16.15 -4.59 -6.62
CA ALA A 99 -14.74 -4.41 -6.28
C ALA A 99 -14.37 -2.92 -6.18
N ALA A 100 -14.89 -2.06 -7.06
CA ALA A 100 -14.67 -0.61 -7.04
C ALA A 100 -15.14 0.00 -5.71
N ILE A 101 -16.30 -0.44 -5.19
CA ILE A 101 -16.80 -0.01 -3.88
C ILE A 101 -15.82 -0.39 -2.75
N TYR A 102 -15.27 -1.59 -2.77
CA TYR A 102 -14.26 -2.01 -1.79
C TYR A 102 -12.94 -1.25 -1.95
N LEU A 103 -12.50 -0.99 -3.18
CA LEU A 103 -11.32 -0.18 -3.46
C LEU A 103 -11.47 1.28 -3.00
N GLU A 104 -12.67 1.86 -3.10
CA GLU A 104 -12.98 3.18 -2.54
C GLU A 104 -12.88 3.22 -1.00
N CYS A 105 -13.06 2.07 -0.34
CA CYS A 105 -12.81 1.88 1.10
C CYS A 105 -11.36 1.53 1.45
N GLU A 106 -10.47 1.39 0.47
CA GLU A 106 -9.14 0.82 0.65
C GLU A 106 -9.17 -0.59 1.28
N GLU A 107 -10.24 -1.33 1.01
CA GLU A 107 -10.51 -2.70 1.46
C GLU A 107 -10.08 -3.67 0.37
N TYR A 108 -8.78 -3.75 0.17
CA TYR A 108 -8.19 -4.50 -0.93
C TYR A 108 -8.42 -6.01 -0.82
N ASP A 109 -8.45 -6.57 0.39
CA ASP A 109 -8.67 -8.01 0.58
C ASP A 109 -10.10 -8.40 0.18
N GLU A 110 -11.09 -7.57 0.52
CA GLU A 110 -12.48 -7.76 0.08
C GLU A 110 -12.65 -7.54 -1.42
N ALA A 111 -11.96 -6.56 -2.01
CA ALA A 111 -11.92 -6.39 -3.46
C ALA A 111 -11.32 -7.63 -4.16
N LEU A 112 -10.21 -8.16 -3.64
CA LEU A 112 -9.59 -9.38 -4.16
C LEU A 112 -10.51 -10.59 -4.03
N ALA A 113 -11.22 -10.73 -2.92
CA ALA A 113 -12.18 -11.81 -2.74
C ALA A 113 -13.30 -11.79 -3.79
N VAL A 114 -13.73 -10.60 -4.23
CA VAL A 114 -14.71 -10.42 -5.31
C VAL A 114 -14.12 -10.85 -6.66
N ALA A 115 -12.87 -10.48 -6.96
CA ALA A 115 -12.19 -10.93 -8.18
C ALA A 115 -11.94 -12.44 -8.18
N ASP A 116 -11.48 -13.00 -7.06
CA ASP A 116 -11.28 -14.45 -6.87
C ASP A 116 -12.60 -15.23 -7.02
N GLU A 117 -13.70 -14.67 -6.53
CA GLU A 117 -15.03 -15.22 -6.73
C GLU A 117 -15.43 -15.25 -8.20
N TYR A 118 -15.17 -14.16 -8.94
CA TYR A 118 -15.45 -14.11 -10.37
C TYR A 118 -14.60 -15.14 -11.14
N CYS A 119 -13.28 -15.19 -10.89
CA CYS A 119 -12.39 -16.19 -11.47
C CYS A 119 -12.80 -17.64 -11.18
N ARG A 120 -13.40 -17.91 -10.00
CA ARG A 120 -13.91 -19.26 -9.69
C ARG A 120 -15.18 -19.61 -10.48
N ARG A 121 -16.04 -18.62 -10.73
CA ARG A 121 -17.30 -18.80 -11.47
C ARG A 121 -17.03 -18.89 -12.97
N GLU A 122 -16.11 -18.07 -13.48
CA GLU A 122 -15.73 -17.99 -14.89
C GLU A 122 -14.21 -18.11 -15.07
N PRO A 123 -13.62 -19.32 -14.95
CA PRO A 123 -12.16 -19.51 -14.96
C PRO A 123 -11.46 -19.15 -16.27
N THR A 124 -12.20 -19.10 -17.37
CA THR A 124 -11.69 -18.76 -18.70
C THR A 124 -11.99 -17.31 -19.09
N ALA A 125 -12.66 -16.54 -18.25
CA ALA A 125 -12.96 -15.14 -18.50
C ALA A 125 -11.75 -14.27 -18.13
N PRO A 126 -11.11 -13.57 -19.09
CA PRO A 126 -9.96 -12.73 -18.82
C PRO A 126 -10.27 -11.57 -17.86
N GLU A 127 -11.51 -11.10 -17.80
CA GLU A 127 -11.92 -9.94 -17.01
C GLU A 127 -11.74 -10.16 -15.50
N GLY A 128 -11.87 -11.40 -15.01
CA GLY A 128 -11.63 -11.71 -13.61
C GLY A 128 -10.15 -11.61 -13.24
N MET A 129 -9.28 -12.13 -14.11
CA MET A 129 -7.83 -12.04 -13.93
C MET A 129 -7.34 -10.60 -14.10
N LEU A 130 -7.95 -9.84 -15.02
CA LEU A 130 -7.69 -8.41 -15.21
C LEU A 130 -8.03 -7.63 -13.93
N LEU A 131 -9.23 -7.83 -13.39
CA LEU A 131 -9.67 -7.19 -12.15
C LEU A 131 -8.76 -7.55 -10.98
N GLN A 132 -8.36 -8.83 -10.86
CA GLN A 132 -7.42 -9.27 -9.83
C GLN A 132 -6.06 -8.56 -9.98
N GLY A 133 -5.55 -8.44 -11.21
CA GLY A 133 -4.33 -7.72 -11.55
C GLY A 133 -4.40 -6.26 -11.13
N GLU A 134 -5.42 -5.53 -11.56
CA GLU A 134 -5.66 -4.12 -11.24
C GLU A 134 -5.68 -3.87 -9.72
N ILE A 135 -6.40 -4.70 -8.96
CA ILE A 135 -6.50 -4.57 -7.50
C ILE A 135 -5.13 -4.76 -6.83
N LEU A 136 -4.38 -5.79 -7.27
CA LEU A 136 -3.05 -6.09 -6.73
C LEU A 136 -2.04 -4.98 -7.04
N ILE A 137 -2.05 -4.45 -8.28
CA ILE A 137 -1.19 -3.32 -8.67
C ILE A 137 -1.57 -2.06 -7.91
N LYS A 138 -2.86 -1.78 -7.72
CA LYS A 138 -3.32 -0.63 -6.92
C LYS A 138 -2.90 -0.76 -5.45
N ARG A 139 -2.97 -1.96 -4.86
CA ARG A 139 -2.46 -2.19 -3.49
C ARG A 139 -0.94 -2.03 -3.43
N PHE A 140 -0.24 -2.53 -4.45
CA PHE A 140 1.20 -2.40 -4.56
C PHE A 140 1.65 -0.93 -4.62
N TYR A 141 1.02 -0.07 -5.41
CA TYR A 141 1.37 1.36 -5.44
C TYR A 141 1.19 2.06 -4.10
N LYS A 142 0.31 1.55 -3.24
CA LYS A 142 0.10 2.07 -1.89
C LYS A 142 1.12 1.54 -0.89
N ASP A 143 1.28 0.22 -0.84
CA ASP A 143 2.01 -0.45 0.24
C ASP A 143 3.47 -0.77 -0.14
N LEU A 144 3.81 -0.70 -1.42
CA LEU A 144 5.10 -1.10 -2.03
C LEU A 144 5.52 -2.54 -1.73
N VAL A 145 4.54 -3.43 -1.53
CA VAL A 145 4.80 -4.85 -1.25
C VAL A 145 5.08 -5.59 -2.55
N ALA A 146 6.32 -6.04 -2.73
CA ALA A 146 6.80 -6.69 -3.95
C ALA A 146 5.99 -7.94 -4.34
N ASN A 147 5.41 -8.63 -3.35
CA ASN A 147 4.58 -9.79 -3.60
C ASN A 147 3.26 -9.44 -4.32
N ASP A 148 2.69 -8.27 -4.04
CA ASP A 148 1.46 -7.84 -4.68
C ASP A 148 1.73 -7.45 -6.13
N ALA A 149 2.84 -6.76 -6.41
CA ALA A 149 3.28 -6.52 -7.78
C ALA A 149 3.47 -7.82 -8.57
N ARG A 150 4.20 -8.81 -8.02
CA ARG A 150 4.41 -10.10 -8.68
C ARG A 150 3.10 -10.80 -9.01
N ARG A 151 2.19 -10.88 -8.05
CA ARG A 151 0.88 -11.51 -8.26
C ARG A 151 0.06 -10.74 -9.30
N GLY A 152 0.13 -9.41 -9.30
CA GLY A 152 -0.56 -8.56 -10.25
C GLY A 152 -0.04 -8.73 -11.67
N ILE A 153 1.28 -8.69 -11.86
CA ILE A 153 1.95 -8.94 -13.15
C ILE A 153 1.58 -10.31 -13.71
N VAL A 154 1.63 -11.37 -12.88
CA VAL A 154 1.24 -12.73 -13.31
C VAL A 154 -0.24 -12.78 -13.72
N ALA A 155 -1.14 -12.09 -13.00
CA ALA A 155 -2.55 -12.05 -13.36
C ALA A 155 -2.76 -11.37 -14.72
N LEU A 156 -2.10 -10.24 -14.96
CA LEU A 156 -2.17 -9.51 -16.23
C LEU A 156 -1.54 -10.31 -17.40
N GLN A 157 -0.46 -11.05 -17.16
CA GLN A 157 0.11 -11.93 -18.19
C GLN A 157 -0.84 -13.07 -18.57
N LYS A 158 -1.56 -13.65 -17.60
CA LYS A 158 -2.62 -14.63 -17.92
C LYS A 158 -3.76 -14.04 -18.73
N VAL A 159 -4.09 -12.76 -18.54
CA VAL A 159 -5.04 -12.07 -19.43
C VAL A 159 -4.52 -12.09 -20.86
N LEU A 160 -3.23 -11.78 -21.07
CA LEU A 160 -2.62 -11.80 -22.40
C LEU A 160 -2.47 -13.21 -23.00
N ASP A 161 -2.37 -14.25 -22.17
CA ASP A 161 -2.40 -15.65 -22.64
C ASP A 161 -3.77 -16.03 -23.21
N LEU A 162 -4.86 -15.45 -22.69
CA LEU A 162 -6.24 -15.67 -23.14
C LEU A 162 -6.64 -14.69 -24.26
N GLU A 163 -6.26 -13.43 -24.12
CA GLU A 163 -6.53 -12.32 -25.04
C GLU A 163 -5.25 -11.53 -25.33
N ALA A 164 -4.49 -11.98 -26.33
CA ALA A 164 -3.22 -11.36 -26.69
C ALA A 164 -3.33 -9.86 -27.09
N ARG A 165 -4.50 -9.44 -27.59
CA ARG A 165 -4.80 -8.05 -27.98
C ARG A 165 -5.66 -7.31 -26.94
N ASN A 166 -5.43 -7.56 -25.64
CA ASN A 166 -6.10 -6.83 -24.57
C ASN A 166 -5.33 -5.53 -24.22
N PHE A 167 -5.90 -4.37 -24.58
CA PHE A 167 -5.28 -3.06 -24.35
C PHE A 167 -4.99 -2.80 -22.86
N GLU A 168 -5.98 -3.04 -21.99
CA GLU A 168 -5.86 -2.71 -20.56
C GLU A 168 -4.74 -3.50 -19.90
N ALA A 169 -4.63 -4.81 -20.19
CA ALA A 169 -3.55 -5.63 -19.65
C ALA A 169 -2.16 -5.16 -20.13
N GLN A 170 -2.02 -4.80 -21.41
CA GLN A 170 -0.76 -4.24 -21.94
C GLN A 170 -0.42 -2.90 -21.27
N TYR A 171 -1.39 -2.00 -21.13
CA TYR A 171 -1.21 -0.69 -20.53
C TYR A 171 -0.87 -0.78 -19.04
N GLN A 172 -1.55 -1.65 -18.28
CA GLN A 172 -1.27 -1.87 -16.86
C GLN A 172 0.10 -2.51 -16.64
N LEU A 173 0.51 -3.49 -17.48
CA LEU A 173 1.85 -4.06 -17.44
C LEU A 173 2.92 -3.00 -17.73
N ALA A 174 2.72 -2.16 -18.75
CA ALA A 174 3.63 -1.08 -19.04
C ALA A 174 3.75 -0.09 -17.87
N SER A 175 2.62 0.24 -17.24
CA SER A 175 2.56 1.16 -16.09
C SER A 175 3.28 0.61 -14.86
N VAL A 176 3.06 -0.65 -14.50
CA VAL A 176 3.78 -1.25 -13.35
C VAL A 176 5.25 -1.42 -13.65
N TYR A 177 5.63 -1.80 -14.88
CA TYR A 177 7.03 -1.91 -15.26
C TYR A 177 7.74 -0.55 -15.24
N HIS A 178 7.07 0.52 -15.68
CA HIS A 178 7.57 1.88 -15.53
C HIS A 178 7.80 2.24 -14.06
N PHE A 179 6.79 1.97 -13.21
CA PHE A 179 6.83 2.31 -11.80
C PHE A 179 8.00 1.66 -11.06
N ILE A 180 8.30 0.40 -11.36
CA ILE A 180 9.42 -0.32 -10.76
C ILE A 180 10.76 -0.02 -11.44
N GLY A 181 10.75 0.75 -12.54
CA GLY A 181 11.95 1.12 -13.30
C GLY A 181 12.41 0.06 -14.30
N ALA A 182 11.61 -0.95 -14.62
CA ALA A 182 11.90 -1.94 -15.67
C ALA A 182 11.53 -1.39 -17.06
N ILE A 183 12.26 -0.36 -17.49
CA ILE A 183 11.96 0.47 -18.67
C ILE A 183 11.86 -0.33 -19.97
N SER A 184 12.70 -1.35 -20.17
CA SER A 184 12.68 -2.18 -21.38
C SER A 184 11.37 -2.97 -21.52
N LYS A 185 10.90 -3.55 -20.42
CA LYS A 185 9.59 -4.24 -20.37
C LYS A 185 8.44 -3.25 -20.48
N ALA A 186 8.56 -2.09 -19.84
CA ALA A 186 7.56 -1.03 -19.93
C ALA A 186 7.37 -0.59 -21.39
N LEU A 187 8.46 -0.34 -22.11
CA LEU A 187 8.43 0.01 -23.54
C LEU A 187 7.82 -1.12 -24.37
N PHE A 188 8.22 -2.38 -24.15
CA PHE A 188 7.66 -3.52 -24.88
C PHE A 188 6.13 -3.57 -24.78
N HIS A 189 5.58 -3.54 -23.57
CA HIS A 189 4.13 -3.58 -23.36
C HIS A 189 3.43 -2.30 -23.83
N MET A 190 4.08 -1.14 -23.70
CA MET A 190 3.52 0.11 -24.21
C MET A 190 3.42 0.13 -25.74
N TYR A 191 4.39 -0.43 -26.45
CA TYR A 191 4.30 -0.61 -27.90
C TYR A 191 3.12 -1.52 -28.29
N GLN A 192 2.90 -2.61 -27.56
CA GLN A 192 1.74 -3.47 -27.81
C GLN A 192 0.41 -2.75 -27.52
N ALA A 193 0.33 -1.94 -26.46
CA ALA A 193 -0.85 -1.15 -26.16
C ALA A 193 -1.16 -0.13 -27.28
N LEU A 194 -0.14 0.61 -27.74
CA LEU A 194 -0.29 1.60 -28.82
C LEU A 194 -0.51 0.97 -30.20
N ASP A 195 -0.14 -0.30 -30.43
CA ASP A 195 -0.55 -1.04 -31.63
C ASP A 195 -2.06 -1.36 -31.63
N ILE A 196 -2.66 -1.51 -30.45
CA ILE A 196 -4.09 -1.79 -30.28
C ILE A 196 -4.90 -0.49 -30.36
N ASP A 197 -4.49 0.55 -29.63
CA ASP A 197 -5.11 1.88 -29.63
C ASP A 197 -4.04 2.98 -29.78
N PRO A 198 -3.73 3.40 -31.03
CA PRO A 198 -2.75 4.44 -31.30
C PRO A 198 -3.15 5.84 -30.81
N ASP A 199 -4.44 6.08 -30.57
CA ASP A 199 -5.01 7.38 -30.22
C ASP A 199 -5.22 7.57 -28.72
N HIS A 200 -4.82 6.59 -27.90
CA HIS A 200 -4.90 6.68 -26.45
C HIS A 200 -3.89 7.68 -25.87
N ASP A 201 -4.38 8.88 -25.54
CA ASP A 201 -3.55 10.00 -25.07
C ASP A 201 -2.63 9.63 -23.90
N GLN A 202 -3.13 8.91 -22.89
CA GLN A 202 -2.32 8.56 -21.71
C GLN A 202 -1.22 7.55 -22.05
N ALA A 203 -1.48 6.65 -23.01
CA ALA A 203 -0.50 5.65 -23.44
C ALA A 203 0.60 6.33 -24.25
N ARG A 204 0.23 7.26 -25.13
CA ARG A 204 1.18 8.08 -25.89
C ARG A 204 2.06 8.92 -24.97
N ASN A 205 1.48 9.58 -23.96
CA ASN A 205 2.22 10.36 -22.99
C ASN A 205 3.21 9.50 -22.18
N LEU A 206 2.79 8.31 -21.74
CA LEU A 206 3.66 7.39 -21.02
C LEU A 206 4.78 6.84 -21.93
N HIS A 207 4.48 6.53 -23.20
CA HIS A 207 5.50 6.15 -24.18
C HIS A 207 6.56 7.24 -24.36
N ASP A 208 6.14 8.50 -24.55
CA ASP A 208 7.02 9.66 -24.69
C ASP A 208 7.88 9.90 -23.44
N GLU A 209 7.42 9.51 -22.25
CA GLU A 209 8.18 9.53 -21.01
C GLU A 209 9.21 8.40 -20.96
N LEU A 210 8.81 7.19 -21.36
CA LEU A 210 9.64 5.98 -21.31
C LEU A 210 10.84 6.05 -22.26
N ILE A 211 10.67 6.57 -23.49
CA ILE A 211 11.78 6.67 -24.47
C ILE A 211 12.91 7.61 -24.02
N LYS A 212 12.65 8.49 -23.05
CA LYS A 212 13.63 9.43 -22.49
C LYS A 212 14.43 8.82 -21.34
N GLN A 213 13.99 7.68 -20.81
CA GLN A 213 14.62 7.04 -19.66
C GLN A 213 15.68 6.04 -20.08
N PRO A 214 16.79 5.92 -19.32
CA PRO A 214 17.77 4.88 -19.56
C PRO A 214 17.14 3.50 -19.32
N LEU A 215 17.57 2.50 -20.11
CA LEU A 215 17.19 1.12 -19.87
C LEU A 215 17.76 0.65 -18.53
N GLU A 216 16.98 -0.15 -17.83
CA GLU A 216 17.37 -0.79 -16.59
C GLU A 216 18.54 -1.76 -16.79
N GLN A 217 19.35 -1.91 -15.75
CA GLN A 217 20.45 -2.87 -15.69
C GLN A 217 20.17 -4.03 -14.72
N ALA A 218 19.07 -3.93 -13.98
CA ALA A 218 18.68 -4.89 -12.95
C ALA A 218 17.44 -5.68 -13.39
N GLU A 219 17.34 -6.91 -12.90
CA GLU A 219 16.17 -7.76 -13.15
C GLU A 219 14.95 -7.26 -12.35
N GLU A 220 13.76 -7.58 -12.86
CA GLU A 220 12.46 -7.24 -12.27
C GLU A 220 12.37 -7.56 -10.76
N ASN A 221 12.81 -8.74 -10.33
CA ASN A 221 12.74 -9.13 -8.93
C ASN A 221 13.67 -8.30 -8.04
N THR A 222 14.81 -7.86 -8.57
CA THR A 222 15.75 -7.00 -7.86
C THR A 222 15.15 -5.61 -7.70
N LEU A 223 14.60 -5.04 -8.78
CA LEU A 223 13.91 -3.74 -8.77
C LEU A 223 12.74 -3.72 -7.77
N LEU A 224 11.91 -4.77 -7.78
CA LEU A 224 10.81 -4.92 -6.82
C LEU A 224 11.29 -4.99 -5.37
N ARG A 225 12.38 -5.71 -5.12
CA ARG A 225 12.97 -5.84 -3.78
C ARG A 225 13.53 -4.50 -3.31
N GLU A 226 14.24 -3.79 -4.16
CA GLU A 226 14.79 -2.46 -3.87
C GLU A 226 13.68 -1.45 -3.56
N LEU A 227 12.58 -1.49 -4.30
CA LEU A 227 11.44 -0.61 -4.03
C LEU A 227 10.72 -0.94 -2.72
N GLU A 228 10.58 -2.22 -2.37
CA GLU A 228 9.99 -2.67 -1.11
C GLU A 228 10.87 -2.30 0.10
N GLU A 229 12.19 -2.41 -0.06
CA GLU A 229 13.21 -2.06 0.94
C GLU A 229 13.42 -0.55 1.09
N GLY A 230 13.19 0.23 0.03
CA GLY A 230 13.20 1.69 0.08
C GLY A 230 11.98 2.26 0.81
N ASP A 231 12.15 3.41 1.46
CA ASP A 231 11.08 4.11 2.19
C ASP A 231 10.08 4.85 1.25
N GLY A 232 9.99 4.47 -0.03
CA GLY A 232 9.20 5.18 -1.05
C GLY A 232 9.71 6.60 -1.36
N SER A 233 10.81 7.02 -0.72
CA SER A 233 11.44 8.34 -0.85
C SER A 233 12.71 8.25 -1.70
N THR A 234 12.64 7.67 -2.88
CA THR A 234 13.79 7.62 -3.80
C THR A 234 13.37 7.58 -5.27
N ARG A 235 12.80 8.69 -5.73
CA ARG A 235 13.21 9.27 -7.01
C ARG A 235 13.51 10.76 -6.82
N SER A 236 14.63 11.01 -6.16
CA SER A 236 15.39 12.26 -6.22
C SER A 236 16.79 11.95 -5.71
N VAL A 237 17.75 12.03 -6.64
CA VAL A 237 19.19 12.11 -6.40
C VAL A 237 19.87 10.78 -6.03
N THR A 238 20.91 10.49 -6.80
CA THR A 238 22.04 9.62 -6.47
C THR A 238 22.40 9.71 -4.99
N ASP A 239 21.95 8.74 -4.20
CA ASP A 239 22.24 8.71 -2.77
C ASP A 239 23.20 7.57 -2.45
N GLU A 240 24.42 7.67 -3.00
CA GLU A 240 25.60 7.04 -2.40
C GLU A 240 25.92 7.64 -1.02
N SER A 241 25.20 8.67 -0.60
CA SER A 241 25.47 9.47 0.60
C SER A 241 24.56 9.19 1.81
N ARG A 242 23.46 8.41 1.68
CA ARG A 242 22.57 8.12 2.82
C ARG A 242 22.97 6.93 3.70
N ASP A 243 23.91 6.08 3.28
CA ASP A 243 24.16 4.78 3.94
C ASP A 243 25.62 4.53 4.39
N ALA A 244 26.45 5.57 4.50
CA ALA A 244 27.78 5.42 5.10
C ALA A 244 27.70 5.40 6.64
N ILE A 245 27.55 4.21 7.25
CA ILE A 245 27.82 4.05 8.69
C ILE A 245 29.29 4.45 8.91
N SER A 246 29.51 5.53 9.65
CA SER A 246 30.87 5.99 9.96
C SER A 246 31.66 4.89 10.67
N ARG A 247 32.99 4.87 10.52
CA ARG A 247 33.84 3.85 11.17
C ARG A 247 33.61 3.81 12.69
N ASP A 248 33.42 4.97 13.30
CA ASP A 248 33.17 5.10 14.74
C ASP A 248 31.82 4.51 15.13
N MET A 249 30.76 4.79 14.35
CA MET A 249 29.44 4.21 14.57
C MET A 249 29.45 2.69 14.39
N ARG A 250 30.19 2.19 13.37
CA ARG A 250 30.38 0.76 13.14
C ARG A 250 31.07 0.08 14.31
N ALA A 251 32.11 0.69 14.86
CA ALA A 251 32.80 0.17 16.04
C ALA A 251 31.90 0.16 17.28
N ALA A 252 31.12 1.22 17.50
CA ALA A 252 30.17 1.31 18.60
C ALA A 252 29.09 0.22 18.51
N LEU A 253 28.47 0.05 17.33
CA LEU A 253 27.46 -0.98 17.09
C LEU A 253 27.98 -2.39 17.35
N ILE A 254 29.21 -2.68 16.93
CA ILE A 254 29.85 -3.98 17.20
C ILE A 254 30.10 -4.18 18.70
N ALA A 255 30.54 -3.13 19.40
CA ALA A 255 30.77 -3.19 20.85
C ALA A 255 29.46 -3.38 21.63
N ASP A 256 28.38 -2.73 21.22
CA ASP A 256 27.07 -2.88 21.85
C ASP A 256 26.47 -4.25 21.56
N LEU A 257 26.62 -4.76 20.33
CA LEU A 257 26.21 -6.12 19.99
C LEU A 257 26.96 -7.15 20.84
N ASN A 258 28.24 -6.91 21.11
CA ASN A 258 29.03 -7.74 22.02
C ASN A 258 28.44 -7.73 23.43
N ARG A 259 28.21 -6.55 24.01
CA ARG A 259 27.59 -6.40 25.34
C ARG A 259 26.26 -7.12 25.44
N LEU A 260 25.41 -7.01 24.41
CA LEU A 260 24.13 -7.71 24.36
C LEU A 260 24.30 -9.23 24.43
N SER A 261 25.30 -9.80 23.74
CA SER A 261 25.57 -11.24 23.78
C SER A 261 26.08 -11.76 25.13
N GLN A 262 26.46 -10.85 26.05
CA GLN A 262 26.92 -11.19 27.40
C GLN A 262 25.81 -11.07 28.44
N LEU A 263 24.62 -10.58 28.08
CA LEU A 263 23.50 -10.48 29.00
C LEU A 263 22.97 -11.88 29.36
N ASN A 264 22.54 -12.04 30.62
CA ASN A 264 21.98 -13.29 31.10
C ASN A 264 20.76 -13.70 30.26
N GLY A 265 20.82 -14.89 29.67
CA GLY A 265 19.77 -15.45 28.82
C GLY A 265 19.92 -15.14 27.33
N VAL A 266 20.87 -14.30 26.92
CA VAL A 266 21.17 -14.04 25.51
C VAL A 266 22.25 -15.01 25.03
N THR A 267 21.92 -15.87 24.07
CA THR A 267 22.88 -16.80 23.48
C THR A 267 23.56 -16.21 22.24
N ARG A 268 22.79 -15.49 21.42
CA ARG A 268 23.23 -14.87 20.17
C ARG A 268 22.48 -13.55 19.96
N ALA A 269 23.16 -12.57 19.38
CA ALA A 269 22.58 -11.29 18.99
C ALA A 269 22.97 -10.96 17.55
N ALA A 270 22.07 -10.41 16.75
CA ALA A 270 22.35 -10.03 15.37
C ALA A 270 21.93 -8.58 15.12
N PHE A 271 22.71 -7.89 14.29
CA PHE A 271 22.41 -6.57 13.75
C PHE A 271 22.43 -6.65 12.23
N VAL A 272 21.37 -6.16 11.59
CA VAL A 272 21.26 -6.16 10.13
C VAL A 272 20.74 -4.81 9.62
N SER A 273 21.61 -4.11 8.90
CA SER A 273 21.28 -2.94 8.08
C SER A 273 21.72 -3.16 6.63
N ILE A 274 21.40 -2.20 5.75
CA ILE A 274 21.88 -2.21 4.36
C ILE A 274 23.42 -2.16 4.32
N ALA A 275 24.03 -1.38 5.22
CA ALA A 275 25.48 -1.15 5.27
C ALA A 275 26.28 -2.10 6.18
N LEU A 276 25.63 -2.82 7.11
CA LEU A 276 26.32 -3.67 8.10
C LEU A 276 25.48 -4.88 8.50
N THR A 277 26.07 -6.07 8.37
CA THR A 277 25.55 -7.30 8.98
C THR A 277 26.56 -7.83 9.99
N ALA A 278 26.17 -7.92 11.25
CA ALA A 278 27.03 -8.41 12.33
C ALA A 278 26.28 -9.38 13.24
N ILE A 279 27.04 -10.29 13.84
CA ILE A 279 26.54 -11.25 14.82
C ILE A 279 27.46 -11.30 16.02
N ALA A 280 26.88 -11.48 17.20
CA ALA A 280 27.60 -11.71 18.42
C ALA A 280 27.13 -13.00 19.10
N GLU A 281 28.07 -13.80 19.57
CA GLU A 281 27.83 -15.05 20.28
C GLU A 281 28.86 -15.18 21.39
N ARG A 282 28.38 -15.41 22.63
CA ARG A 282 29.23 -15.64 23.82
C ARG A 282 30.32 -14.59 24.05
N GLY A 283 30.02 -13.31 23.80
CA GLY A 283 30.99 -12.23 24.04
C GLY A 283 31.96 -11.98 22.87
N GLU A 284 31.75 -12.61 21.73
CA GLU A 284 32.52 -12.37 20.51
C GLU A 284 31.61 -11.85 19.41
N SER A 285 31.97 -10.70 18.82
CA SER A 285 31.24 -10.11 17.70
C SER A 285 32.04 -10.19 16.41
N ARG A 286 31.38 -10.58 15.32
CA ARG A 286 31.96 -10.65 13.97
C ARG A 286 31.06 -9.98 12.96
N VAL A 287 31.66 -9.28 12.01
CA VAL A 287 30.97 -8.76 10.84
C VAL A 287 30.95 -9.84 9.78
N LEU A 288 29.80 -10.06 9.15
CA LEU A 288 29.69 -11.00 8.04
C LEU A 288 30.12 -10.30 6.75
N GLU A 289 30.90 -11.02 5.94
CA GLU A 289 31.25 -10.58 4.58
C GLU A 289 30.01 -10.60 3.68
N ALA A 290 30.01 -9.74 2.65
CA ALA A 290 28.95 -9.69 1.66
C ALA A 290 28.77 -11.09 1.02
N GLY A 291 27.53 -11.60 1.03
CA GLY A 291 27.17 -12.91 0.48
C GLY A 291 27.25 -14.08 1.47
N LYS A 292 27.83 -13.92 2.67
CA LYS A 292 27.76 -14.93 3.74
C LYS A 292 26.50 -14.73 4.57
N THR A 293 25.73 -15.81 4.79
CA THR A 293 24.47 -15.77 5.54
C THR A 293 24.58 -16.53 6.87
N ASP A 294 23.87 -16.03 7.89
CA ASP A 294 23.70 -16.70 9.17
C ASP A 294 22.19 -16.84 9.43
N PRO A 295 21.69 -18.00 9.91
CA PRO A 295 20.27 -18.21 10.16
C PRO A 295 19.62 -17.14 11.04
N LEU A 296 20.33 -16.62 12.04
CA LEU A 296 19.79 -15.57 12.91
C LEU A 296 19.67 -14.23 12.17
N CYS A 297 20.62 -13.92 11.28
CA CYS A 297 20.55 -12.74 10.43
C CYS A 297 19.40 -12.85 9.42
N GLU A 298 19.13 -14.03 8.86
CA GLU A 298 17.98 -14.24 7.96
C GLU A 298 16.65 -14.10 8.69
N ILE A 299 16.54 -14.63 9.91
CA ILE A 299 15.37 -14.42 10.77
C ILE A 299 15.20 -12.93 11.07
N ALA A 300 16.27 -12.22 11.45
CA ALA A 300 16.24 -10.79 11.73
C ALA A 300 15.83 -9.96 10.50
N LYS A 301 16.32 -10.31 9.30
CA LYS A 301 15.88 -9.71 8.03
C LYS A 301 14.40 -9.94 7.79
N GLY A 302 13.92 -11.16 8.02
CA GLY A 302 12.51 -11.53 7.93
C GLY A 302 11.63 -10.72 8.87
N PHE A 303 12.04 -10.58 10.14
CA PHE A 303 11.34 -9.73 11.12
C PHE A 303 11.37 -8.26 10.74
N ARG A 304 12.51 -7.71 10.32
CA ARG A 304 12.61 -6.32 9.86
C ARG A 304 11.69 -6.08 8.67
N LYS A 305 11.67 -6.99 7.70
CA LYS A 305 10.79 -6.91 6.53
C LYS A 305 9.32 -7.00 6.92
N ALA A 306 8.94 -7.98 7.74
CA ALA A 306 7.57 -8.12 8.21
C ALA A 306 7.13 -6.91 9.04
N ALA A 307 8.01 -6.40 9.91
CA ALA A 307 7.77 -5.20 10.70
C ALA A 307 7.66 -3.96 9.80
N ALA A 308 8.54 -3.76 8.82
CA ALA A 308 8.47 -2.64 7.88
C ALA A 308 7.20 -2.70 7.02
N ILE A 309 6.82 -3.87 6.52
CA ILE A 309 5.56 -4.08 5.78
C ILE A 309 4.36 -3.80 6.68
N SER A 310 4.37 -4.31 7.92
CA SER A 310 3.28 -4.09 8.88
C SER A 310 3.21 -2.61 9.27
N SER A 311 4.35 -1.96 9.46
CA SER A 311 4.47 -0.55 9.78
C SER A 311 3.98 0.32 8.63
N LYS A 312 4.37 0.02 7.38
CA LYS A 312 3.85 0.67 6.17
C LYS A 312 2.34 0.49 6.04
N ARG A 313 1.83 -0.74 6.21
CA ARG A 313 0.40 -1.06 6.17
C ARG A 313 -0.41 -0.40 7.29
N MET A 314 0.20 -0.21 8.46
CA MET A 314 -0.41 0.41 9.63
C MET A 314 -0.07 1.90 9.77
N GLY A 315 0.61 2.51 8.79
CA GLY A 315 1.03 3.92 8.85
C GLY A 315 1.98 4.28 10.02
N ILE A 316 2.63 3.31 10.64
CA ILE A 316 3.52 3.49 11.80
C ILE A 316 4.92 3.87 11.29
N GLY A 317 5.61 4.80 11.96
CA GLY A 317 7.05 5.02 11.78
C GLY A 317 7.47 6.08 10.75
N ALA A 318 6.54 6.68 10.00
CA ALA A 318 6.83 7.86 9.17
C ALA A 318 6.90 9.14 10.02
N PHE A 319 7.90 9.25 10.89
CA PHE A 319 8.23 10.53 11.53
C PHE A 319 9.02 11.36 10.51
N GLN A 320 8.34 12.19 9.73
CA GLN A 320 9.02 13.37 9.22
C GLN A 320 9.43 14.18 10.45
N ALA A 321 10.74 14.36 10.65
CA ALA A 321 11.24 15.37 11.56
C ALA A 321 10.68 16.70 11.05
N SER A 322 9.66 17.21 11.75
CA SER A 322 9.16 18.56 11.57
C SER A 322 10.34 19.52 11.65
N MET A 323 10.62 20.22 10.54
CA MET A 323 11.26 21.53 10.62
C MET A 323 10.34 22.50 11.34
#